data_AF-A0A9D9V4X2-F1
#
_entry.id   AF-A0A9D9V4X2-F1
#
_cell.length_a   1.000
_cell.length_b   1.000
_cell.length_c   1.000
_cell.angle_alpha   90.00
_cell.angle_beta   90.00
_cell.angle_gamma   90.00
#
_symmetry.space_group_name_H-M   'P 1'
#
loop_
_entity.id
_entity.type
_entity.pdbx_description
1 polymer ?
#
loop_
_entity_poly.entity_id
_entity_poly.type
_entity_poly.pdbx_seq_one_letter_code
_entity_poly.pdbx_strand_id
1 'polypeptide(L)' 'ALAEEILTGIGWKGEHIEQRLGAVTDAQLESRPALLEAHQVRNLIILDPQYQLSREEAEVTLGKYKRFFDEVELF' A
#
# COMPACT_ATOMS: atom_id res chain seq x y z
N ALA A 1 0.12 -10.04 2.80
CA ALA A 1 -0.01 -9.53 1.41
C ALA A 1 1.34 -9.01 0.98
N LEU A 2 1.72 -9.11 -0.29
CA LEU A 2 3.10 -8.85 -0.75
C LEU A 2 3.70 -7.53 -0.23
N ALA A 3 2.96 -6.40 -0.30
CA ALA A 3 3.43 -5.13 0.22
C ALA A 3 3.78 -5.17 1.72
N GLU A 4 2.96 -5.83 2.54
CA GLU A 4 3.25 -5.98 3.98
C GLU A 4 4.50 -6.82 4.23
N GLU A 5 4.68 -7.90 3.47
CA GLU A 5 5.85 -8.78 3.58
C GLU A 5 7.14 -8.02 3.25
N ILE A 6 7.11 -7.15 2.25
CA ILE A 6 8.24 -6.28 1.88
C ILE A 6 8.55 -5.28 3.00
N LEU A 7 7.53 -4.57 3.51
CA LEU A 7 7.69 -3.60 4.59
C LEU A 7 8.29 -4.25 5.85
N THR A 8 7.88 -5.48 6.14
CA THR A 8 8.48 -6.30 7.20
C THR A 8 9.93 -6.68 6.88
N GLY A 9 10.20 -7.11 5.65
CA GLY A 9 11.54 -7.51 5.19
C GLY A 9 12.58 -6.39 5.24
N ILE A 10 12.19 -5.16 4.93
CA ILE A 10 13.06 -3.97 5.01
C ILE A 10 13.21 -3.42 6.44
N GLY A 11 12.53 -4.01 7.43
CA GLY A 11 12.73 -3.74 8.85
C GLY A 11 11.83 -2.66 9.46
N TRP A 12 10.74 -2.28 8.81
CA TRP A 12 9.80 -1.30 9.37
C TRP A 12 8.83 -1.94 10.35
N LYS A 13 8.75 -1.33 11.54
CA LYS A 13 8.04 -1.90 12.71
C LYS A 13 6.56 -1.54 12.70
N GLY A 14 5.73 -2.47 13.15
CA GLY A 14 4.28 -2.33 13.25
C GLY A 14 3.60 -3.68 13.06
N GLU A 15 2.38 -3.82 13.57
CA GLU A 15 1.56 -5.03 13.45
C GLU A 15 0.84 -5.09 12.10
N HIS A 16 0.32 -3.94 11.67
CA HIS A 16 -0.40 -3.76 10.40
C HIS A 16 0.23 -2.66 9.55
N ILE A 17 -0.17 -2.56 8.28
CA ILE A 17 0.46 -1.65 7.33
C ILE A 17 0.36 -0.19 7.78
N GLU A 18 -0.76 0.21 8.41
CA GLU A 18 -1.00 1.58 8.86
C GLU A 18 0.00 1.99 9.93
N GLN A 19 0.31 1.07 10.85
CA GLN A 19 1.33 1.28 11.88
C GLN A 19 2.73 1.35 11.27
N ARG A 20 3.03 0.47 10.30
CA ARG A 20 4.33 0.46 9.61
C ARG A 20 4.56 1.74 8.84
N LEU A 21 3.59 2.18 8.04
CA LEU A 21 3.66 3.43 7.28
C LEU A 21 3.58 4.66 8.21
N GLY A 22 2.93 4.56 9.36
CA GLY A 22 2.94 5.61 10.39
C GLY A 22 4.33 5.83 11.01
N ALA A 23 5.19 4.81 11.02
CA ALA A 23 6.55 4.89 11.55
C ALA A 23 7.59 5.41 10.53
N VAL A 24 7.17 5.69 9.29
CA VAL A 24 8.03 6.07 8.17
C VAL A 24 7.67 7.47 7.71
N THR A 25 8.68 8.26 7.38
CA THR A 25 8.49 9.61 6.83
C THR A 25 8.42 9.59 5.31
N ASP A 26 7.77 10.58 4.70
CA ASP A 26 7.70 10.69 3.22
C ASP A 26 9.09 10.85 2.56
N ALA A 27 10.10 11.31 3.32
CA ALA A 27 11.48 11.40 2.83
C ALA A 27 12.20 10.05 2.81
N GLN A 28 11.73 9.06 3.59
CA GLN A 28 12.27 7.71 3.63
C GLN A 28 11.53 6.77 2.68
N LEU A 29 10.27 7.08 2.37
CA LEU A 29 9.47 6.39 1.38
C LEU A 29 8.50 7.38 0.74
N GLU A 30 8.79 7.79 -0.48
CA GLU A 30 8.01 8.78 -1.22
C GLU A 30 6.62 8.22 -1.58
N SER A 31 6.52 6.93 -1.87
CA SER A 31 5.24 6.27 -2.18
C SER A 31 4.37 6.01 -0.96
N ARG A 32 4.81 6.32 0.27
CA ARG A 32 4.09 6.02 1.51
C ARG A 32 2.63 6.50 1.53
N PRO A 33 2.29 7.75 1.17
CA PRO A 33 0.90 8.21 1.17
C PRO A 33 0.05 7.43 0.15
N ALA A 34 0.60 7.21 -1.04
CA ALA A 34 -0.08 6.48 -2.11
C ALA A 34 -0.32 5.01 -1.74
N LEU A 35 0.66 4.36 -1.10
CA LEU A 35 0.52 2.98 -0.62
C LEU A 35 -0.57 2.87 0.45
N LEU A 36 -0.65 3.83 1.38
CA LEU A 36 -1.69 3.86 2.40
C LEU A 36 -3.09 3.96 1.77
N GLU A 37 -3.28 4.87 0.81
CA GLU A 37 -4.55 5.00 0.08
C GLU A 37 -4.91 3.72 -0.67
N ALA A 38 -3.95 3.09 -1.35
CA ALA A 38 -4.18 1.84 -2.06
C ALA A 38 -4.57 0.69 -1.11
N HIS A 39 -3.99 0.69 0.08
CA HIS A 39 -4.36 -0.27 1.11
C HIS A 39 -5.77 -0.04 1.66
N GLN A 40 -6.20 1.21 1.82
CA GLN A 40 -7.57 1.53 2.23
C GLN A 40 -8.60 1.01 1.22
N VAL A 41 -8.34 1.19 -0.09
CA VAL A 41 -9.20 0.63 -1.15
C VAL A 41 -9.25 -0.89 -1.05
N ARG A 42 -8.11 -1.55 -0.86
CA ARG A 42 -8.06 -3.01 -0.65
C ARG A 42 -8.87 -3.44 0.59
N ASN A 43 -8.82 -2.68 1.68
CA ASN A 43 -9.61 -2.97 2.87
C ASN A 43 -11.11 -2.80 2.62
N LEU A 44 -11.53 -1.78 1.87
CA LEU A 44 -12.93 -1.63 1.46
C LEU A 44 -13.42 -2.84 0.66
N ILE A 45 -12.64 -3.33 -0.31
CA ILE A 45 -12.96 -4.54 -1.08
C ILE A 45 -13.18 -5.77 -0.18
N ILE A 46 -12.39 -5.89 0.89
CA ILE A 46 -12.44 -7.05 1.80
C ILE A 46 -13.58 -6.93 2.82
N LEU A 47 -13.78 -5.73 3.37
CA LEU A 47 -14.66 -5.49 4.51
C LEU A 47 -16.10 -5.18 4.10
N ASP A 48 -16.30 -4.60 2.92
CA ASP A 48 -17.61 -4.24 2.40
C ASP A 48 -17.97 -5.09 1.17
N PRO A 49 -18.85 -6.11 1.33
CA PRO A 49 -19.29 -6.96 0.23
C PRO A 49 -20.06 -6.22 -0.88
N GLN A 50 -20.54 -5.00 -0.63
CA GLN A 50 -21.25 -4.17 -1.60
C GLN A 50 -20.33 -3.16 -2.29
N TYR A 51 -19.07 -3.05 -1.86
CA TYR A 51 -18.13 -2.12 -2.45
C TYR A 51 -17.87 -2.47 -3.91
N GLN A 52 -18.17 -1.52 -4.79
CA GLN A 52 -17.89 -1.61 -6.21
C GLN A 52 -16.72 -0.71 -6.55
N LEU A 53 -15.74 -1.27 -7.25
CA LEU A 53 -14.59 -0.55 -7.75
C LEU A 53 -14.68 -0.50 -9.27
N SER A 54 -14.65 0.70 -9.84
CA SER A 54 -14.56 0.84 -11.28
C SER A 54 -13.21 0.36 -11.79
N ARG A 55 -13.14 0.04 -13.09
CA ARG A 55 -11.87 -0.33 -13.73
C ARG A 55 -10.81 0.77 -13.60
N GLU A 56 -11.21 2.02 -13.76
CA GLU A 56 -10.32 3.18 -13.64
C GLU A 56 -9.74 3.29 -12.22
N GLU A 57 -10.59 3.18 -11.19
CA GLU A 57 -10.12 3.20 -9.80
C GLU A 57 -9.24 2.00 -9.47
N ALA A 58 -9.51 0.83 -10.05
CA ALA A 58 -8.66 -0.34 -9.93
C ALA A 58 -7.27 -0.12 -10.55
N GLU A 59 -7.21 0.43 -11.77
CA GLU A 59 -5.96 0.75 -12.45
C GLU A 59 -5.14 1.81 -11.68
N VAL A 60 -5.80 2.85 -11.17
CA VAL A 60 -5.18 3.87 -10.31
C VAL A 60 -4.64 3.25 -9.02
N THR A 61 -5.44 2.40 -8.36
CA THR A 61 -5.05 1.71 -7.11
C THR A 61 -3.85 0.80 -7.34
N LEU A 62 -3.84 0.04 -8.43
CA LEU A 62 -2.70 -0.81 -8.81
C LEU A 62 -1.46 0.03 -9.14
N GLY A 63 -1.62 1.19 -9.79
CA GLY A 63 -0.53 2.13 -10.05
C GLY A 63 0.17 2.62 -8.78
N LYS A 64 -0.57 2.81 -7.69
CA LYS A 64 -0.01 3.18 -6.38
C LYS A 64 0.86 2.06 -5.78
N TYR A 65 0.40 0.81 -5.85
CA TYR A 65 1.22 -0.35 -5.46
C TYR A 65 2.46 -0.50 -6.35
N LYS A 66 2.31 -0.33 -7.67
CA LYS A 66 3.44 -0.40 -8.60
C LYS A 66 4.51 0.62 -8.24
N ARG A 67 4.12 1.87 -7.98
CA ARG A 67 5.07 2.92 -7.58
C ARG A 67 5.88 2.53 -6.34
N PHE A 68 5.23 1.94 -5.35
CA PHE A 68 5.92 1.42 -4.17
C PHE A 68 6.90 0.29 -4.54
N PHE A 69 6.49 -0.67 -5.36
CA PHE A 69 7.36 -1.78 -5.74
C PHE A 69 8.56 -1.35 -6.60
N ASP A 70 8.36 -0.37 -7.48
CA ASP A 70 9.44 0.25 -8.27
C ASP A 70 10.43 0.97 -7.32
N GLU A 71 9.93 1.72 -6.34
CA GLU A 71 10.76 2.47 -5.38
C GLU A 71 11.66 1.58 -4.51
N VAL A 72 11.18 0.38 -4.16
CA VAL A 72 11.94 -0.61 -3.38
C VAL A 72 12.71 -1.63 -4.24
N GLU A 73 12.90 -1.33 -5.54
CA GLU A 73 13.70 -2.11 -6.50
C GLU A 73 13.23 -3.58 -6.68
N LEU A 74 11.93 -3.84 -6.60
CA LEU A 74 11.38 -5.18 -6.84
C LEU A 74 10.97 -5.43 -8.29
N PHE A 75 10.92 -4.39 -9.13
CA PHE A 75 10.64 -4.47 -10.58
C PHE A 75 11.39 -3.40 -11.36
#